data_AF-A0A9E2RLX2-F1
#
_entry.id   AF-A0A9E2RLX2-F1
#
_cell.length_a   1.000
_cell.length_b   1.000
_cell.length_c   1.000
_cell.angle_alpha   90.00
_cell.angle_beta   90.00
_cell.angle_gamma   90.00
#
_symmetry.space_group_name_H-M   'P 1'
#
loop_
_entity.id
_entity.type
_entity.pdbx_description
1 polymer ?
#
loop_
_entity_poly.entity_id
_entity_poly.type
_entity_poly.pdbx_seq_one_letter_code
_entity_poly.pdbx_strand_id
1 'polypeptide(L)'
;MQIPSSPIRPLLKKLLVQGLAAVDARTAVGRVISRNGEELIIGRRRYDLRSYERVVVVGAGKATAPMARAVEQRLGRRMQSGFVVVKHGHVVPTRRIVVAEAGHPVPDRSGQRAAARLCAMAAELDRHDLLIVLLSGGASSLLPAPVEGITLADKQRTTQELLRCGASIREINTVRKHLSRIKGGRLAELTEATVVTLILSDVLGDDLSAIASGPTVPDPTTYQDAVAILKRYRIWQVVPRRVRQHLDRGCQGLTSETPKPGSSLFRRVRQHIVGNNAMAVTAV
;
A
#
# COMPACT_ATOMS: atom_id res chain seq x y z
N MET A 1 -16.22 16.15 -15.74
CA MET A 1 -16.62 17.17 -14.74
C MET A 1 -17.21 18.35 -15.53
N GLN A 2 -18.52 18.56 -15.49
CA GLN A 2 -19.16 19.67 -16.20
C GLN A 2 -19.21 20.88 -15.25
N ILE A 3 -18.47 21.94 -15.57
CA ILE A 3 -18.50 23.20 -14.82
C ILE A 3 -19.66 24.04 -15.38
N PRO A 4 -20.58 24.57 -14.57
CA PRO A 4 -21.67 25.44 -15.02
C PRO A 4 -21.20 26.66 -15.83
N SER A 5 -22.07 27.24 -16.65
CA SER A 5 -21.72 28.40 -17.48
C SER A 5 -21.51 29.62 -16.59
N SER A 6 -20.32 30.21 -16.66
CA SER A 6 -19.93 31.33 -15.79
C SER A 6 -18.75 32.09 -16.40
N PRO A 7 -18.66 33.42 -16.22
CA PRO A 7 -17.50 34.22 -16.62
C PRO A 7 -16.18 33.74 -16.00
N ILE A 8 -16.23 33.15 -14.80
CA ILE A 8 -15.05 32.60 -14.10
C ILE A 8 -14.70 31.17 -14.53
N ARG A 9 -15.50 30.53 -15.40
CA ARG A 9 -15.29 29.13 -15.85
C ARG A 9 -13.88 28.89 -16.41
N PRO A 10 -13.26 29.77 -17.23
CA PRO A 10 -11.90 29.55 -17.71
C PRO A 10 -10.87 29.54 -16.58
N LEU A 11 -11.01 30.44 -15.61
CA LEU A 11 -10.16 30.49 -14.41
C LEU A 11 -10.33 29.21 -13.58
N LEU A 12 -11.56 28.80 -13.27
CA LEU A 12 -11.84 27.57 -12.53
C LEU A 12 -11.26 26.33 -13.24
N LYS A 13 -11.39 26.25 -14.56
CA LYS A 13 -10.81 25.15 -15.34
C LYS A 13 -9.28 25.16 -15.26
N LYS A 14 -8.64 26.33 -15.33
CA LYS A 14 -7.18 26.47 -15.19
C LYS A 14 -6.71 26.00 -13.81
N LEU A 15 -7.34 26.48 -12.74
CA LEU A 15 -7.05 26.10 -11.35
C LEU A 15 -7.22 24.59 -11.13
N LEU A 16 -8.32 24.00 -11.61
CA LEU A 16 -8.55 22.55 -11.53
C LEU A 16 -7.48 21.74 -12.28
N VAL A 17 -7.10 22.17 -13.49
CA VAL A 17 -6.06 21.50 -14.27
C VAL A 17 -4.70 21.61 -13.58
N GLN A 18 -4.36 22.76 -13.00
CA GLN A 18 -3.12 22.95 -12.24
C GLN A 18 -3.07 22.05 -11.00
N GLY A 19 -4.14 22.04 -10.20
CA GLY A 19 -4.25 21.17 -9.03
C GLY A 19 -4.15 19.68 -9.40
N LEU A 20 -4.85 19.23 -10.44
CA LEU A 20 -4.77 17.84 -10.92
C LEU A 20 -3.38 17.49 -11.47
N ALA A 21 -2.74 18.39 -12.23
CA ALA A 21 -1.39 18.18 -12.75
C ALA A 21 -0.34 18.14 -11.63
N ALA A 22 -0.58 18.83 -10.52
CA ALA A 22 0.31 18.79 -9.36
C ALA A 22 0.36 17.41 -8.71
N VAL A 23 -0.74 16.66 -8.74
CA VAL A 23 -0.86 15.32 -8.13
C VAL A 23 -1.05 14.20 -9.16
N ASP A 24 -0.79 14.47 -10.44
CA ASP A 24 -0.70 13.44 -11.46
C ASP A 24 0.35 12.41 -11.03
N ALA A 25 -0.04 11.13 -10.97
CA ALA A 25 0.74 10.09 -10.34
C ALA A 25 2.12 9.89 -11.00
N ARG A 26 2.21 10.04 -12.32
CA ARG A 26 3.47 9.93 -13.06
C ARG A 26 4.38 11.12 -12.74
N THR A 27 3.82 12.33 -12.78
CA THR A 27 4.55 13.58 -12.52
C THR A 27 5.01 13.67 -11.07
N ALA A 28 4.14 13.33 -10.11
CA ALA A 28 4.41 13.28 -8.68
C ALA A 28 5.62 12.37 -8.37
N VAL A 29 5.62 11.15 -8.90
CA VAL A 29 6.77 10.24 -8.78
C VAL A 29 8.00 10.83 -9.48
N GLY A 30 7.84 11.35 -10.70
CA GLY A 30 8.94 11.91 -11.49
C GLY A 30 9.66 13.12 -10.87
N ARG A 31 9.03 13.83 -9.92
CA ARG A 31 9.63 14.91 -9.12
C ARG A 31 10.43 14.41 -7.93
N VAL A 32 10.05 13.25 -7.38
CA VAL A 32 10.68 12.69 -6.17
C VAL A 32 11.80 11.72 -6.52
N ILE A 33 11.73 11.05 -7.68
CA ILE A 33 12.76 10.09 -8.11
C ILE A 33 13.57 10.63 -9.31
N SER A 34 14.88 10.66 -9.15
CA SER A 34 15.83 10.94 -10.23
C SER A 34 17.02 9.99 -10.15
N ARG A 35 17.67 9.74 -11.28
CA ARG A 35 18.85 8.87 -11.36
C ARG A 35 19.91 9.54 -12.23
N ASN A 36 21.14 9.59 -11.73
CA ASN A 36 22.32 10.00 -12.48
C ASN A 36 23.36 8.88 -12.42
N GLY A 37 23.53 8.15 -13.53
CA GLY A 37 24.35 6.93 -13.54
C GLY A 37 23.86 5.89 -12.53
N GLU A 38 24.71 5.53 -11.57
CA GLU A 38 24.39 4.60 -10.48
C GLU A 38 23.88 5.30 -9.21
N GLU A 39 23.83 6.64 -9.18
CA GLU A 39 23.23 7.35 -8.06
C GLU A 39 21.71 7.50 -8.27
N LEU A 40 20.92 6.86 -7.41
CA LEU A 40 19.47 7.01 -7.34
C LEU A 40 19.12 7.97 -6.20
N ILE A 41 18.36 9.02 -6.52
CA ILE A 41 17.84 9.97 -5.53
C ILE A 41 16.34 9.75 -5.39
N ILE A 42 15.89 9.54 -4.16
CA ILE A 42 14.47 9.49 -3.80
C ILE A 42 14.21 10.50 -2.68
N GLY A 43 13.49 11.57 -3.02
CA GLY A 43 13.29 12.71 -2.13
C GLY A 43 14.63 13.36 -1.79
N ARG A 44 15.02 13.30 -0.51
CA ARG A 44 16.30 13.84 -0.02
C ARG A 44 17.38 12.77 0.18
N ARG A 45 17.08 11.50 -0.09
CA ARG A 45 18.01 10.38 0.13
C ARG A 45 18.65 9.93 -1.17
N ARG A 46 19.90 9.51 -1.04
CA ARG A 46 20.72 8.97 -2.12
C ARG A 46 20.95 7.48 -1.86
N TYR A 47 20.90 6.70 -2.92
CA TYR A 47 21.13 5.27 -2.93
C TYR A 47 22.14 4.99 -4.03
N ASP A 48 23.29 4.42 -3.68
CA ASP A 48 24.24 3.92 -4.67
C ASP A 48 23.73 2.57 -5.19
N LEU A 49 23.30 2.55 -6.44
CA LEU A 49 22.76 1.35 -7.09
C LEU A 49 23.80 0.24 -7.25
N ARG A 50 25.11 0.53 -7.13
CA ARG A 50 26.16 -0.51 -7.11
C ARG A 50 26.15 -1.32 -5.81
N SER A 51 25.57 -0.76 -4.75
CA SER A 51 25.42 -1.46 -3.46
C SER A 51 24.27 -2.48 -3.49
N TYR A 52 23.51 -2.54 -4.59
CA TYR A 52 22.37 -3.45 -4.72
C TYR A 52 22.52 -4.37 -5.92
N GLU A 53 22.35 -5.67 -5.68
CA GLU A 53 22.32 -6.69 -6.73
C GLU A 53 21.04 -6.56 -7.56
N ARG A 54 19.90 -6.41 -6.88
CA ARG A 54 18.59 -6.31 -7.52
C ARG A 54 17.84 -5.05 -7.09
N VAL A 55 17.15 -4.45 -8.05
CA VAL A 55 16.15 -3.41 -7.80
C VAL A 55 14.80 -3.90 -8.29
N VAL A 56 13.88 -4.12 -7.35
CA VAL A 56 12.55 -4.68 -7.60
C VAL A 56 11.47 -3.69 -7.21
N VAL A 57 10.44 -3.56 -8.05
CA VAL A 57 9.31 -2.66 -7.82
C VAL A 57 8.05 -3.46 -7.57
N VAL A 58 7.39 -3.25 -6.43
CA VAL A 58 6.08 -3.86 -6.14
C VAL A 58 5.07 -2.79 -5.75
N GLY A 59 3.77 -3.07 -5.82
CA GLY A 59 2.79 -2.11 -5.34
C GLY A 59 1.35 -2.43 -5.64
N ALA A 60 0.46 -1.60 -5.12
CA ALA A 60 -0.96 -1.64 -5.49
C ALA A 60 -1.68 -0.32 -5.25
N GLY A 61 -2.73 -0.09 -6.03
CA GLY A 61 -3.57 1.09 -5.94
C GLY A 61 -4.12 1.53 -7.29
N LYS A 62 -5.11 2.42 -7.28
CA LYS A 62 -5.72 2.94 -8.52
C LYS A 62 -4.72 3.70 -9.42
N ALA A 63 -3.68 4.29 -8.82
CA ALA A 63 -2.70 5.11 -9.50
C ALA A 63 -1.33 4.44 -9.61
N THR A 64 -1.17 3.18 -9.20
CA THR A 64 0.16 2.56 -9.17
C THR A 64 0.71 2.19 -10.55
N ALA A 65 -0.12 1.97 -11.57
CA ALA A 65 0.39 1.74 -12.93
C ALA A 65 1.12 2.96 -13.53
N PRO A 66 0.58 4.20 -13.50
CA PRO A 66 1.36 5.37 -13.93
C PRO A 66 2.56 5.67 -13.01
N MET A 67 2.48 5.40 -11.70
CA MET A 67 3.65 5.48 -10.80
C MET A 67 4.74 4.49 -11.21
N ALA A 68 4.37 3.25 -11.50
CA ALA A 68 5.28 2.18 -11.92
C ALA A 68 5.99 2.55 -13.21
N ARG A 69 5.25 3.10 -14.19
CA ARG A 69 5.82 3.59 -15.45
C ARG A 69 6.85 4.70 -15.20
N ALA A 70 6.59 5.63 -14.27
CA ALA A 70 7.56 6.68 -13.93
C ALA A 70 8.83 6.09 -13.30
N VAL A 71 8.70 5.17 -12.34
CA VAL A 71 9.86 4.52 -11.71
C VAL A 71 10.68 3.72 -12.73
N GLU A 72 10.02 2.92 -13.56
CA GLU A 72 10.66 2.16 -14.63
C GLU A 72 11.44 3.05 -15.60
N GLN A 73 10.88 4.20 -15.99
CA GLN A 73 11.56 5.17 -16.85
C GLN A 73 12.82 5.76 -16.19
N ARG A 74 12.78 6.03 -14.89
CA ARG A 74 13.92 6.60 -14.14
C ARG A 74 15.03 5.58 -13.91
N LEU A 75 14.68 4.35 -13.55
CA LEU A 75 15.65 3.28 -13.28
C LEU A 75 16.21 2.65 -14.56
N GLY A 76 15.42 2.62 -15.64
CA GLY A 76 15.82 2.00 -16.90
C GLY A 76 16.28 0.55 -16.72
N ARG A 77 17.48 0.23 -17.20
CA ARG A 77 18.02 -1.15 -17.14
C ARG A 77 18.40 -1.61 -15.72
N ARG A 78 18.56 -0.71 -14.75
CA ARG A 78 18.91 -1.07 -13.36
C ARG A 78 17.75 -1.71 -12.60
N MET A 79 16.51 -1.49 -13.04
CA MET A 79 15.36 -2.22 -12.51
C MET A 79 15.28 -3.60 -13.13
N GLN A 80 15.33 -4.64 -12.29
CA GLN A 80 15.32 -6.03 -12.76
C GLN A 80 13.91 -6.49 -13.11
N SER A 81 12.96 -6.28 -12.20
CA SER A 81 11.59 -6.75 -12.35
C SER A 81 10.62 -5.91 -11.53
N GLY A 82 9.33 -6.09 -11.77
CA GLY A 82 8.33 -5.56 -10.86
C GLY A 82 6.94 -6.13 -11.07
N PHE A 83 6.07 -5.89 -10.10
CA PHE A 83 4.70 -6.35 -10.08
C PHE A 83 3.79 -5.35 -9.35
N VAL A 84 2.87 -4.72 -10.07
CA VAL A 84 1.88 -3.82 -9.49
C VAL A 84 0.47 -4.28 -9.74
N VAL A 85 -0.43 -4.01 -8.80
CA VAL A 85 -1.85 -4.40 -8.88
C VAL A 85 -2.73 -3.16 -8.95
N VAL A 86 -3.55 -3.08 -9.99
CA VAL A 86 -4.50 -1.99 -10.21
C VAL A 86 -5.94 -2.51 -10.24
N LYS A 87 -6.91 -1.60 -10.23
CA LYS A 87 -8.31 -1.94 -10.45
C LYS A 87 -8.50 -2.41 -11.90
N HIS A 88 -9.42 -3.36 -12.13
CA HIS A 88 -9.90 -3.72 -13.47
C HIS A 88 -10.17 -2.49 -14.36
N GLY A 89 -9.69 -2.53 -15.60
CA GLY A 89 -9.74 -1.46 -16.59
C GLY A 89 -8.71 -0.33 -16.41
N HIS A 90 -7.72 -0.47 -15.53
CA HIS A 90 -6.75 0.60 -15.22
C HIS A 90 -5.30 0.24 -15.56
N VAL A 91 -5.09 -0.73 -16.45
CA VAL A 91 -3.75 -1.08 -16.95
C VAL A 91 -3.14 0.09 -17.70
N VAL A 92 -1.85 0.34 -17.45
CA VAL A 92 -1.01 1.23 -18.25
C VAL A 92 0.17 0.41 -18.76
N PRO A 93 0.54 0.51 -20.05
CA PRO A 93 1.69 -0.21 -20.57
C PRO A 93 2.98 0.15 -19.83
N THR A 94 3.68 -0.89 -19.39
CA THR A 94 5.03 -0.91 -18.79
C THR A 94 5.88 -1.92 -19.55
N ARG A 95 7.20 -1.85 -19.42
CA ARG A 95 8.15 -2.70 -20.17
C ARG A 95 8.60 -3.92 -19.39
N ARG A 96 8.93 -3.76 -18.11
CA ARG A 96 9.53 -4.75 -17.21
C ARG A 96 8.65 -5.01 -15.98
N ILE A 97 7.81 -4.06 -15.60
CA ILE A 97 6.84 -4.25 -14.53
C ILE A 97 5.61 -4.95 -15.08
N VAL A 98 5.19 -6.04 -14.44
CA VAL A 98 3.91 -6.68 -14.73
C VAL A 98 2.79 -5.92 -14.03
N VAL A 99 1.76 -5.52 -14.78
CA VAL A 99 0.56 -4.86 -14.25
C VAL A 99 -0.58 -5.87 -14.19
N ALA A 100 -0.97 -6.27 -12.99
CA ALA A 100 -2.11 -7.16 -12.76
C ALA A 100 -3.35 -6.38 -12.36
N GLU A 101 -4.52 -6.95 -12.62
CA GLU A 101 -5.81 -6.35 -12.27
C GLU A 101 -6.51 -7.13 -11.17
N ALA A 102 -7.21 -6.41 -10.28
CA ALA A 102 -7.96 -6.99 -9.18
C ALA A 102 -9.22 -6.17 -8.82
N GLY A 103 -10.08 -6.81 -8.03
CA GLY A 103 -11.34 -6.27 -7.56
C GLY A 103 -11.17 -5.11 -6.59
N HIS A 104 -11.91 -4.03 -6.84
CA HIS A 104 -12.05 -2.88 -5.94
C HIS A 104 -13.43 -2.23 -6.16
N PRO A 105 -14.20 -1.91 -5.10
CA PRO A 105 -13.78 -1.83 -3.69
C PRO A 105 -13.82 -3.16 -2.92
N VAL A 106 -14.52 -4.17 -3.44
CA VAL A 106 -14.58 -5.50 -2.83
C VAL A 106 -13.42 -6.35 -3.37
N PRO A 107 -12.56 -6.94 -2.51
CA PRO A 107 -11.47 -7.81 -2.94
C PRO A 107 -11.98 -9.03 -3.72
N ASP A 108 -11.21 -9.54 -4.67
CA ASP A 108 -11.55 -10.75 -5.44
C ASP A 108 -10.41 -11.78 -5.48
N ARG A 109 -10.63 -12.91 -6.17
CA ARG A 109 -9.63 -13.98 -6.31
C ARG A 109 -8.39 -13.50 -7.07
N SER A 110 -8.53 -12.58 -8.02
CA SER A 110 -7.40 -11.99 -8.73
C SER A 110 -6.49 -11.21 -7.78
N GLY A 111 -7.07 -10.42 -6.88
CA GLY A 111 -6.34 -9.75 -5.82
C GLY A 111 -5.67 -10.72 -4.84
N GLN A 112 -6.32 -11.84 -4.49
CA GLN A 112 -5.70 -12.87 -3.65
C GLN A 112 -4.47 -13.50 -4.31
N ARG A 113 -4.55 -13.87 -5.60
CA ARG A 113 -3.41 -14.40 -6.35
C ARG A 113 -2.29 -13.37 -6.50
N ALA A 114 -2.66 -12.12 -6.79
CA ALA A 114 -1.70 -11.03 -6.93
C ALA A 114 -0.98 -10.74 -5.61
N ALA A 115 -1.69 -10.77 -4.49
CA ALA A 115 -1.09 -10.66 -3.16
C ALA A 115 -0.11 -11.80 -2.85
N ALA A 116 -0.46 -13.05 -3.20
CA ALA A 116 0.43 -14.19 -3.00
C ALA A 116 1.73 -14.05 -3.82
N ARG A 117 1.60 -13.64 -5.10
CA ARG A 117 2.76 -13.37 -5.96
C ARG A 117 3.63 -12.23 -5.44
N LEU A 118 3.03 -11.13 -4.98
CA LEU A 118 3.76 -10.01 -4.39
C LEU A 118 4.50 -10.43 -3.13
N CYS A 119 3.87 -11.19 -2.24
CA CYS A 119 4.54 -11.77 -1.06
C CYS A 119 5.74 -12.61 -1.44
N ALA A 120 5.61 -13.49 -2.45
CA ALA A 120 6.70 -14.35 -2.90
C ALA A 120 7.88 -13.51 -3.44
N MET A 121 7.60 -12.54 -4.30
CA MET A 121 8.63 -11.64 -4.83
C MET A 121 9.35 -10.84 -3.74
N ALA A 122 8.63 -10.39 -2.70
CA ALA A 122 9.26 -9.70 -1.57
C ALA A 122 10.12 -10.65 -0.73
N ALA A 123 9.63 -11.87 -0.47
CA ALA A 123 10.30 -12.86 0.36
C ALA A 123 11.61 -13.39 -0.22
N GLU A 124 11.79 -13.30 -1.54
CA GLU A 124 13.04 -13.68 -2.21
C GLU A 124 14.15 -12.62 -2.09
N LEU A 125 13.86 -11.42 -1.58
CA LEU A 125 14.82 -10.31 -1.50
C LEU A 125 15.55 -10.28 -0.15
N ASP A 126 16.86 -10.12 -0.22
CA ASP A 126 17.75 -10.07 0.94
C ASP A 126 18.38 -8.68 1.13
N ARG A 127 19.28 -8.56 2.10
CA ARG A 127 19.95 -7.30 2.48
C ARG A 127 20.74 -6.61 1.35
N HIS A 128 21.09 -7.33 0.28
CA HIS A 128 21.79 -6.83 -0.90
C HIS A 128 20.83 -6.30 -1.97
N ASP A 129 19.53 -6.24 -1.70
CA ASP A 129 18.52 -5.77 -2.64
C ASP A 129 17.86 -4.45 -2.22
N LEU A 130 17.28 -3.78 -3.22
CA LEU A 130 16.43 -2.61 -3.07
C LEU A 130 15.00 -2.92 -3.53
N LEU A 131 14.06 -2.88 -2.59
CA LEU A 131 12.63 -2.99 -2.85
C LEU A 131 11.97 -1.60 -2.86
N ILE A 132 11.41 -1.21 -4.00
CA ILE A 132 10.59 0.00 -4.12
C ILE A 132 9.11 -0.39 -4.09
N VAL A 133 8.38 0.09 -3.08
CA VAL A 133 6.95 -0.18 -2.88
C VAL A 133 6.12 1.02 -3.33
N LEU A 134 5.17 0.82 -4.24
CA LEU A 134 4.27 1.87 -4.75
C LEU A 134 2.89 1.69 -4.14
N LEU A 135 2.38 2.72 -3.47
CA LEU A 135 1.06 2.69 -2.84
C LEU A 135 0.22 3.89 -3.29
N SER A 136 -1.05 3.61 -3.57
CA SER A 136 -2.06 4.65 -3.70
C SER A 136 -3.42 4.18 -3.16
N GLY A 137 -4.42 5.06 -3.22
CA GLY A 137 -5.80 4.73 -2.88
C GLY A 137 -6.29 3.41 -3.47
N GLY A 138 -6.99 2.61 -2.66
CA GLY A 138 -7.56 1.31 -3.05
C GLY A 138 -6.67 0.07 -2.86
N ALA A 139 -5.37 0.24 -2.56
CA ALA A 139 -4.42 -0.87 -2.35
C ALA A 139 -4.93 -1.93 -1.35
N SER A 140 -5.61 -1.45 -0.31
CA SER A 140 -6.22 -2.23 0.76
C SER A 140 -7.11 -3.38 0.28
N SER A 141 -7.88 -3.15 -0.79
CA SER A 141 -8.79 -4.14 -1.39
C SER A 141 -8.12 -4.95 -2.49
N LEU A 142 -7.20 -4.33 -3.23
CA LEU A 142 -6.46 -4.97 -4.32
C LEU A 142 -5.48 -6.05 -3.82
N LEU A 143 -4.94 -5.89 -2.61
CA LEU A 143 -4.05 -6.85 -1.96
C LEU A 143 -4.66 -7.39 -0.65
N PRO A 144 -5.69 -8.25 -0.69
CA PRO A 144 -6.35 -8.74 0.52
C PRO A 144 -5.42 -9.56 1.41
N ALA A 145 -4.53 -10.39 0.83
CA ALA A 145 -3.45 -11.14 1.50
C ALA A 145 -3.84 -11.75 2.86
N PRO A 146 -4.78 -12.71 2.92
CA PRO A 146 -5.14 -13.37 4.17
C PRO A 146 -3.95 -14.14 4.76
N VAL A 147 -3.88 -14.18 6.10
CA VAL A 147 -3.01 -15.09 6.85
C VAL A 147 -3.41 -16.54 6.62
N GLU A 148 -2.49 -17.47 6.88
CA GLU A 148 -2.74 -18.89 6.75
C GLU A 148 -3.94 -19.33 7.60
N GLY A 149 -4.72 -20.27 7.08
CA GLY A 149 -5.97 -20.74 7.70
C GLY A 149 -7.19 -19.85 7.48
N ILE A 150 -7.02 -18.58 7.09
CA ILE A 150 -8.12 -17.63 6.80
C ILE A 150 -8.35 -17.54 5.29
N THR A 151 -9.61 -17.61 4.86
CA THR A 151 -9.98 -17.49 3.45
C THR A 151 -10.24 -16.03 3.05
N LEU A 152 -10.29 -15.76 1.73
CA LEU A 152 -10.72 -14.46 1.22
C LEU A 152 -12.16 -14.11 1.68
N ALA A 153 -13.05 -15.10 1.65
CA ALA A 153 -14.44 -14.94 2.07
C ALA A 153 -14.52 -14.56 3.56
N ASP A 154 -13.67 -15.15 4.41
CA ASP A 154 -13.62 -14.82 5.83
C ASP A 154 -13.28 -13.34 6.04
N LYS A 155 -12.28 -12.82 5.30
CA LYS A 155 -11.89 -11.40 5.37
C LYS A 155 -12.96 -10.47 4.82
N GLN A 156 -13.60 -10.84 3.72
CA GLN A 156 -14.72 -10.07 3.16
C GLN A 156 -15.86 -9.98 4.17
N ARG A 157 -16.26 -11.11 4.76
CA ARG A 157 -17.34 -11.16 5.76
C ARG A 157 -16.98 -10.34 7.00
N THR A 158 -15.79 -10.52 7.55
CA THR A 158 -15.33 -9.75 8.73
C THR A 158 -15.34 -8.24 8.45
N THR A 159 -14.85 -7.83 7.28
CA THR A 159 -14.85 -6.41 6.88
C THR A 159 -16.27 -5.88 6.70
N GLN A 160 -17.17 -6.68 6.11
CA GLN A 160 -18.58 -6.31 5.94
C GLN A 160 -19.28 -6.11 7.28
N GLU A 161 -19.07 -7.00 8.26
CA GLU A 161 -19.66 -6.86 9.59
C GLU A 161 -19.15 -5.63 10.33
N LEU A 162 -17.84 -5.34 10.25
CA LEU A 162 -17.27 -4.11 10.82
C LEU A 162 -17.85 -2.83 10.19
N LEU A 163 -18.06 -2.83 8.87
CA LEU A 163 -18.69 -1.70 8.18
C LEU A 163 -20.15 -1.54 8.60
N ARG A 164 -20.90 -2.65 8.68
CA ARG A 164 -22.31 -2.67 9.08
C ARG A 164 -22.53 -2.16 10.50
N CYS A 165 -21.64 -2.50 11.43
CA CYS A 165 -21.74 -2.05 12.81
C CYS A 165 -21.19 -0.62 13.03
N GLY A 166 -20.77 0.07 11.98
CA GLY A 166 -20.27 1.44 12.06
C GLY A 166 -18.90 1.57 12.74
N ALA A 167 -18.05 0.55 12.66
CA ALA A 167 -16.68 0.66 13.16
C ALA A 167 -15.91 1.75 12.41
N SER A 168 -15.08 2.51 13.13
CA SER A 168 -14.23 3.53 12.50
C SER A 168 -13.17 2.90 11.59
N ILE A 169 -12.64 3.68 10.65
CA ILE A 169 -11.58 3.20 9.76
C ILE A 169 -10.33 2.73 10.52
N ARG A 170 -10.02 3.34 11.66
CA ARG A 170 -8.89 2.94 12.52
C ARG A 170 -9.12 1.56 13.13
N GLU A 171 -10.33 1.30 13.62
CA GLU A 171 -10.71 0.01 14.20
C GLU A 171 -10.81 -1.09 13.14
N ILE A 172 -11.38 -0.77 11.98
CA ILE A 172 -11.39 -1.65 10.82
C ILE A 172 -9.96 -2.02 10.43
N ASN A 173 -9.05 -1.05 10.34
CA ASN A 173 -7.66 -1.30 10.00
C ASN A 173 -6.94 -2.12 11.06
N THR A 174 -7.23 -1.89 12.35
CA THR A 174 -6.70 -2.70 13.45
C THR A 174 -7.01 -4.18 13.22
N VAL A 175 -8.29 -4.54 13.02
CA VAL A 175 -8.67 -5.93 12.74
C VAL A 175 -8.05 -6.43 11.43
N ARG A 176 -8.07 -5.62 10.36
CA ARG A 176 -7.56 -6.03 9.04
C ARG A 176 -6.06 -6.32 9.02
N LYS A 177 -5.26 -5.60 9.80
CA LYS A 177 -3.80 -5.82 9.94
C LYS A 177 -3.51 -7.19 10.56
N HIS A 178 -4.21 -7.53 11.64
CA HIS A 178 -4.11 -8.82 12.35
C HIS A 178 -4.67 -10.02 11.58
N LEU A 179 -5.27 -9.80 10.41
CA LEU A 179 -5.75 -10.87 9.53
C LEU A 179 -5.00 -10.88 8.18
N SER A 180 -3.87 -10.19 8.06
CA SER A 180 -3.15 -10.04 6.79
C SER A 180 -1.69 -10.45 6.86
N ARG A 181 -1.16 -10.97 5.74
CA ARG A 181 0.27 -11.25 5.54
C ARG A 181 1.10 -10.04 5.09
N ILE A 182 0.46 -8.93 4.72
CA ILE A 182 1.14 -7.77 4.10
C ILE A 182 0.93 -6.49 4.92
N LYS A 183 -0.22 -6.32 5.57
CA LYS A 183 -0.59 -5.09 6.27
C LYS A 183 0.09 -4.99 7.64
N GLY A 184 0.13 -3.79 8.21
CA GLY A 184 0.69 -3.56 9.55
C GLY A 184 2.17 -3.90 9.63
N GLY A 185 2.96 -3.43 8.67
CA GLY A 185 4.41 -3.63 8.63
C GLY A 185 4.85 -4.98 8.07
N ARG A 186 3.93 -5.93 7.86
CA ARG A 186 4.29 -7.30 7.45
C ARG A 186 4.91 -7.39 6.05
N LEU A 187 4.66 -6.46 5.13
CA LEU A 187 5.40 -6.45 3.86
C LEU A 187 6.88 -6.15 4.09
N ALA A 188 7.20 -5.23 5.00
CA ALA A 188 8.59 -4.97 5.35
C ALA A 188 9.21 -6.15 6.12
N GLU A 189 8.41 -6.87 6.92
CA GLU A 189 8.79 -8.12 7.61
C GLU A 189 9.19 -9.25 6.67
N LEU A 190 8.55 -9.37 5.50
CA LEU A 190 8.78 -10.48 4.58
C LEU A 190 10.17 -10.52 3.95
N THR A 191 10.95 -9.43 3.98
CA THR A 191 12.20 -9.28 3.24
C THR A 191 13.30 -8.71 4.13
N GLU A 192 14.58 -8.93 3.84
CA GLU A 192 15.70 -8.22 4.49
C GLU A 192 16.20 -7.01 3.69
N ALA A 193 15.65 -6.76 2.50
CA ALA A 193 16.07 -5.71 1.57
C ALA A 193 15.91 -4.30 2.11
N THR A 194 16.65 -3.34 1.54
CA THR A 194 16.32 -1.93 1.76
C THR A 194 14.96 -1.64 1.14
N VAL A 195 14.02 -1.06 1.90
CA VAL A 195 12.64 -0.82 1.44
C VAL A 195 12.39 0.67 1.33
N VAL A 196 11.94 1.12 0.15
CA VAL A 196 11.54 2.50 -0.09
C VAL A 196 10.10 2.54 -0.60
N THR A 197 9.19 3.15 0.15
CA THR A 197 7.78 3.25 -0.20
C THR A 197 7.47 4.63 -0.78
N LEU A 198 6.94 4.68 -2.00
CA LEU A 198 6.41 5.89 -2.63
C LEU A 198 4.88 5.88 -2.55
N ILE A 199 4.31 6.94 -2.00
CA ILE A 199 2.91 7.00 -1.60
C ILE A 199 2.21 8.17 -2.28
N LEU A 200 1.17 7.88 -3.06
CA LEU A 200 0.19 8.88 -3.48
C LEU A 200 -1.03 8.78 -2.56
N SER A 201 -1.13 9.71 -1.61
CA SER A 201 -2.08 9.64 -0.50
C SER A 201 -3.45 10.21 -0.85
N ASP A 202 -4.50 9.43 -0.59
CA ASP A 202 -5.90 9.87 -0.57
C ASP A 202 -6.47 9.94 0.86
N VAL A 203 -5.61 9.86 1.88
CA VAL A 203 -5.98 9.91 3.30
C VAL A 203 -5.73 11.32 3.84
N LEU A 204 -6.75 11.94 4.43
CA LEU A 204 -6.61 13.24 5.08
C LEU A 204 -5.61 13.16 6.25
N GLY A 205 -4.66 14.08 6.29
CA GLY A 205 -3.58 14.10 7.29
C GLY A 205 -2.46 13.07 7.04
N ASP A 206 -2.52 12.31 5.94
CA ASP A 206 -1.48 11.39 5.49
C ASP A 206 -0.99 10.37 6.55
N ASP A 207 -1.91 9.87 7.38
CA ASP A 207 -1.60 8.78 8.32
C ASP A 207 -1.11 7.54 7.57
N LEU A 208 0.21 7.32 7.59
CA LEU A 208 0.89 6.23 6.89
C LEU A 208 0.39 4.85 7.36
N SER A 209 -0.08 4.72 8.60
CA SER A 209 -0.63 3.46 9.12
C SER A 209 -2.02 3.15 8.54
N ALA A 210 -2.75 4.19 8.13
CA ALA A 210 -4.05 4.06 7.48
C ALA A 210 -3.92 3.81 5.97
N ILE A 211 -2.98 4.46 5.29
CA ILE A 211 -2.76 4.31 3.84
C ILE A 211 -2.39 2.86 3.52
N ALA A 212 -3.22 2.19 2.70
CA ALA A 212 -3.08 0.77 2.39
C ALA A 212 -3.02 -0.16 3.62
N SER A 213 -3.47 0.31 4.80
CA SER A 213 -3.28 -0.34 6.10
C SER A 213 -1.79 -0.55 6.48
N GLY A 214 -0.92 0.38 6.08
CA GLY A 214 0.46 0.51 6.53
C GLY A 214 1.33 -0.73 6.30
N PRO A 215 1.49 -1.25 5.07
CA PRO A 215 2.22 -2.50 4.82
C PRO A 215 3.71 -2.41 5.16
N THR A 216 4.29 -1.20 5.15
CA THR A 216 5.71 -0.93 5.42
C THR A 216 5.90 0.00 6.63
N VAL A 217 4.92 0.05 7.53
CA VAL A 217 4.86 0.97 8.68
C VAL A 217 4.61 0.15 9.95
N PRO A 218 5.23 0.49 11.10
CA PRO A 218 4.95 -0.19 12.36
C PRO A 218 3.47 -0.09 12.73
N ASP A 219 2.98 -1.14 13.38
CA ASP A 219 1.61 -1.22 13.86
C ASP A 219 1.61 -1.24 15.40
N PRO A 220 1.15 -0.16 16.07
CA PRO A 220 1.11 -0.11 17.54
C PRO A 220 -0.01 -0.98 18.12
N THR A 221 -0.99 -1.39 17.30
CA THR A 221 -2.14 -2.18 17.75
C THR A 221 -1.81 -3.65 17.90
N THR A 222 -2.62 -4.37 18.66
CA THR A 222 -2.39 -5.76 19.06
C THR A 222 -3.54 -6.69 18.70
N TYR A 223 -3.30 -8.00 18.78
CA TYR A 223 -4.35 -9.01 18.72
C TYR A 223 -5.42 -8.77 19.80
N GLN A 224 -5.04 -8.33 21.00
CA GLN A 224 -6.02 -7.98 22.04
C GLN A 224 -6.92 -6.83 21.60
N ASP A 225 -6.36 -5.79 20.96
CA ASP A 225 -7.16 -4.67 20.44
C ASP A 225 -8.15 -5.13 19.36
N ALA A 226 -7.70 -6.00 18.44
CA ALA A 226 -8.56 -6.56 17.40
C ALA A 226 -9.74 -7.36 18.00
N VAL A 227 -9.48 -8.18 19.02
CA VAL A 227 -10.53 -8.93 19.75
C VAL A 227 -11.45 -7.97 20.50
N ALA A 228 -10.91 -6.97 21.19
CA ALA A 228 -11.68 -5.98 21.95
C ALA A 228 -12.64 -5.19 21.04
N ILE A 229 -12.20 -4.78 19.85
CA ILE A 229 -13.04 -4.13 18.84
C ILE A 229 -14.23 -5.01 18.46
N LEU A 230 -13.96 -6.27 18.08
CA LEU A 230 -15.01 -7.20 17.66
C LEU A 230 -16.03 -7.49 18.78
N LYS A 231 -15.57 -7.56 20.03
CA LYS A 231 -16.44 -7.73 21.21
C LYS A 231 -17.25 -6.47 21.52
N ARG A 232 -16.64 -5.28 21.47
CA ARG A 232 -17.32 -4.00 21.73
C ARG A 232 -18.48 -3.76 20.76
N TYR A 233 -18.30 -4.10 19.48
CA TYR A 233 -19.36 -4.03 18.48
C TYR A 233 -20.32 -5.23 18.51
N ARG A 234 -20.16 -6.18 19.45
CA ARG A 234 -20.97 -7.40 19.60
C ARG A 234 -20.98 -8.29 18.35
N ILE A 235 -19.95 -8.20 17.50
CA ILE A 235 -19.80 -9.01 16.27
C ILE A 235 -18.81 -10.17 16.43
N TRP A 236 -18.21 -10.36 17.61
CA TRP A 236 -17.27 -11.46 17.86
C TRP A 236 -17.84 -12.83 17.47
N GLN A 237 -19.08 -13.15 17.88
CA GLN A 237 -19.71 -14.43 17.54
C GLN A 237 -20.21 -14.48 16.08
N VAL A 238 -20.36 -13.32 15.42
CA VAL A 238 -20.85 -13.19 14.04
C VAL A 238 -19.72 -13.40 13.03
N VAL A 239 -18.49 -13.00 13.36
CA VAL A 239 -17.34 -13.19 12.47
C VAL A 239 -16.99 -14.69 12.34
N PRO A 240 -16.42 -15.10 11.19
CA PRO A 240 -16.11 -16.51 10.93
C PRO A 240 -15.26 -17.15 12.02
N ARG A 241 -15.51 -18.44 12.31
CA ARG A 241 -14.80 -19.18 13.36
C ARG A 241 -13.27 -19.15 13.17
N ARG A 242 -12.79 -19.26 11.93
CA ARG A 242 -11.36 -19.21 11.57
C ARG A 242 -10.70 -17.88 11.98
N VAL A 243 -11.44 -16.78 11.86
CA VAL A 243 -10.97 -15.44 12.27
C VAL A 243 -10.82 -15.39 13.79
N ARG A 244 -11.83 -15.82 14.54
CA ARG A 244 -11.75 -15.89 16.01
C ARG A 244 -10.59 -16.75 16.49
N GLN A 245 -10.47 -17.97 15.96
CA GLN A 245 -9.39 -18.89 16.31
C GLN A 245 -8.01 -18.30 16.03
N HIS A 246 -7.83 -17.61 14.90
CA HIS A 246 -6.56 -16.93 14.60
C HIS A 246 -6.25 -15.81 15.60
N LEU A 247 -7.24 -14.96 15.91
CA LEU A 247 -7.06 -13.84 16.84
C LEU A 247 -6.80 -14.34 18.28
N ASP A 248 -7.53 -15.37 18.73
CA ASP A 248 -7.32 -15.99 20.05
C ASP A 248 -5.92 -16.60 20.17
N ARG A 249 -5.43 -17.29 19.12
CA ARG A 249 -4.05 -17.79 19.06
C ARG A 249 -3.04 -16.65 19.14
N GLY A 250 -3.31 -15.51 18.50
CA GLY A 250 -2.48 -14.31 18.61
C GLY A 250 -2.44 -13.76 20.04
N CYS A 251 -3.58 -13.67 20.72
CA CYS A 251 -3.67 -13.26 22.12
C CYS A 251 -2.92 -14.21 23.08
N GLN A 252 -2.79 -15.49 22.72
CA GLN A 252 -2.04 -16.50 23.47
C GLN A 252 -0.54 -16.52 23.14
N GLY A 253 -0.07 -15.69 22.20
CA GLY A 253 1.33 -15.67 21.77
C GLY A 253 1.71 -16.82 20.82
N LEU A 254 0.74 -17.59 20.33
CA LEU A 254 0.96 -18.71 19.39
C LEU A 254 1.13 -18.26 17.93
N THR A 255 0.93 -16.97 17.66
CA THR A 255 1.18 -16.32 16.38
C THR A 255 1.94 -15.03 16.66
N SER A 256 2.97 -14.74 15.88
CA SER A 256 3.70 -13.48 16.01
C SER A 256 2.80 -12.27 15.75
N GLU A 257 3.01 -11.25 16.57
CA GLU A 257 2.32 -9.98 16.45
C GLU A 257 2.78 -9.20 15.19
N THR A 258 1.98 -8.24 14.70
CA THR A 258 2.43 -7.27 13.70
C THR A 258 3.68 -6.52 14.19
N PRO A 259 4.66 -6.23 13.31
CA PRO A 259 5.85 -5.47 13.67
C PRO A 259 5.53 -4.17 14.43
N LYS A 260 6.01 -4.09 15.67
CA LYS A 260 5.73 -3.00 16.60
C LYS A 260 6.65 -1.78 16.38
N PRO A 261 6.23 -0.58 16.82
CA PRO A 261 7.13 0.57 16.92
C PRO A 261 8.40 0.21 17.71
N GLY A 262 9.56 0.72 17.28
CA GLY A 262 10.85 0.40 17.90
C GLY A 262 11.55 -0.85 17.33
N SER A 263 10.88 -1.66 16.50
CA SER A 263 11.52 -2.79 15.82
C SER A 263 12.68 -2.32 14.93
N SER A 264 13.83 -2.99 15.07
CA SER A 264 15.05 -2.76 14.26
C SER A 264 14.82 -2.91 12.77
N LEU A 265 13.80 -3.69 12.39
CA LEU A 265 13.35 -3.89 11.02
C LEU A 265 13.11 -2.57 10.28
N PHE A 266 12.52 -1.57 10.93
CA PHE A 266 12.18 -0.32 10.28
C PHE A 266 13.39 0.59 10.01
N ARG A 267 14.59 0.24 10.51
CA ARG A 267 15.83 0.99 10.21
C ARG A 267 16.17 1.01 8.72
N ARG A 268 15.81 -0.04 7.97
CA ARG A 268 16.00 -0.14 6.51
C ARG A 268 14.80 0.30 5.66
N VAL A 269 13.73 0.79 6.30
CA VAL A 269 12.48 1.17 5.62
C VAL A 269 12.34 2.68 5.58
N ARG A 270 12.00 3.23 4.41
CA ARG A 270 11.72 4.65 4.20
C ARG A 270 10.40 4.84 3.48
N GLN A 271 9.67 5.89 3.82
CA GLN A 271 8.42 6.25 3.17
C GLN A 271 8.52 7.69 2.66
N HIS A 272 7.98 7.91 1.46
CA HIS A 272 7.94 9.22 0.80
C HIS A 272 6.52 9.43 0.27
N ILE A 273 5.85 10.47 0.78
CA ILE A 273 4.62 10.97 0.18
C ILE A 273 5.02 11.75 -1.07
N VAL A 274 4.64 11.24 -2.25
CA VAL A 274 4.95 11.87 -3.54
C VAL A 274 3.86 12.84 -4.00
N GLY A 275 2.65 12.69 -3.45
CA GLY A 275 1.52 13.58 -3.69
C GLY A 275 0.42 13.33 -2.66
N ASN A 276 -0.30 14.39 -2.31
CA ASN A 276 -1.44 14.39 -1.38
C ASN A 276 -2.38 15.56 -1.72
N ASN A 277 -3.47 15.70 -0.97
CA ASN A 277 -4.44 16.78 -1.17
C ASN A 277 -3.81 18.18 -0.92
N ALA A 278 -2.98 18.33 0.11
CA ALA A 278 -2.33 19.60 0.41
C ALA A 278 -1.46 20.11 -0.75
N MET A 279 -0.70 19.23 -1.41
CA MET A 279 0.10 19.57 -2.59
C MET A 279 -0.75 19.98 -3.79
N ALA A 280 -1.95 19.40 -3.96
CA ALA A 280 -2.88 19.83 -5.00
C ALA A 280 -3.38 21.25 -4.73
N VAL A 281 -3.71 21.57 -3.47
CA VAL A 281 -4.19 22.89 -3.06
C VAL A 281 -3.08 23.94 -3.17
N THR A 282 -1.85 23.66 -2.72
CA THR A 282 -0.72 24.60 -2.80
C THR A 282 -0.31 24.93 -4.24
N ALA A 283 -0.63 24.08 -5.21
CA ALA A 283 -0.27 24.28 -6.61
C ALA A 283 -1.23 25.22 -7.37
N VAL A 284 -2.32 25.64 -6.72
CA VAL A 284 -3.42 26.44 -7.26
C VAL A 284 -3.42 27.80 -6.59
#